data_AF-A0AAX2H146-F1
#
_entry.id   AF-A0AAX2H146-F1
#
_cell.length_a   1.000
_cell.length_b   1.000
_cell.length_c   1.000
_cell.angle_alpha   90.00
_cell.angle_beta   90.00
_cell.angle_gamma   90.00
#
_symmetry.space_group_name_H-M   'P 1'
#
loop_
_entity.id
_entity.type
_entity.pdbx_description
1 polymer ?
#
loop_
_entity_poly.entity_id
_entity_poly.type
_entity_poly.pdbx_seq_one_letter_code
_entity_poly.pdbx_strand_id
1 'polypeptide(L)'
;MLSVSNILNNALRVYQRTFSVHTLGMLIAFFIGFALYFSLLPVLFEMSLDQLSALFKEGNVRAIEGLLDKPSVQLKLAVFELLLYCMAMPLTAGFYKNFDNVLRGNRATLQVLFSYYRSVYTARILGYTVLVNLLKRFLSYGLIYLGWDAFSFWIPLFVSIVFVLTVPFIIFQDKSLRDAMAFSYKKVLSSIFTIFLLLSLGFMISMLGILFVGIGIVLTFPFLYAIIYAIYREISV
;
A
#
# COMPACT_ATOMS: atom_id res chain seq x y z
N MET A 1 -11.39 24.62 -1.82
CA MET A 1 -10.53 23.80 -2.73
C MET A 1 -9.34 23.31 -1.93
N LEU A 2 -8.83 22.11 -2.22
CA LEU A 2 -7.61 21.60 -1.56
C LEU A 2 -6.41 22.45 -1.94
N SER A 3 -5.68 22.94 -0.94
CA SER A 3 -4.43 23.67 -1.20
C SER A 3 -3.29 22.66 -1.43
N VAL A 4 -2.90 22.50 -2.69
CA VAL A 4 -1.77 21.64 -3.09
C VAL A 4 -0.49 22.03 -2.35
N SER A 5 -0.22 23.34 -2.25
CA SER A 5 0.96 23.86 -1.54
C SER A 5 0.94 23.48 -0.06
N ASN A 6 -0.20 23.64 0.63
CA ASN A 6 -0.31 23.28 2.05
C ASN A 6 -0.11 21.77 2.26
N ILE A 7 -0.71 20.95 1.40
CA ILE A 7 -0.59 19.49 1.48
C ILE A 7 0.87 19.06 1.30
N LEU A 8 1.56 19.57 0.27
CA LEU A 8 2.96 19.22 0.02
C LEU A 8 3.89 19.72 1.12
N ASN A 9 3.70 20.96 1.60
CA ASN A 9 4.47 21.51 2.72
C ASN A 9 4.28 20.69 4.00
N ASN A 10 3.05 20.28 4.29
CA ASN A 10 2.76 19.45 5.46
C ASN A 10 3.34 18.03 5.30
N ALA A 11 3.18 17.41 4.12
CA ALA A 11 3.74 16.10 3.82
C ALA A 11 5.28 16.09 3.97
N LEU A 12 5.97 17.08 3.39
CA LEU A 12 7.42 17.23 3.52
C LEU A 12 7.84 17.42 4.98
N ARG A 13 7.13 18.28 5.72
CA ARG A 13 7.40 18.53 7.14
C ARG A 13 7.30 17.27 7.97
N VAL A 14 6.23 16.49 7.83
CA VAL A 14 6.06 15.26 8.62
C VAL A 14 7.03 14.17 8.20
N TYR A 15 7.28 14.01 6.89
CA TYR A 15 8.27 13.08 6.35
C TYR A 15 9.68 13.34 6.91
N GLN A 16 10.14 14.59 6.89
CA GLN A 16 11.45 14.96 7.42
C GLN A 16 11.55 14.69 8.93
N ARG A 17 10.51 15.00 9.69
CA ARG A 17 10.49 14.81 11.15
C ARG A 17 10.45 13.35 11.59
N THR A 18 9.93 12.45 10.76
CA THR A 18 9.86 11.01 11.06
C THR A 18 10.92 10.18 10.34
N PHE A 19 11.72 10.81 9.45
CA PHE A 19 12.59 10.16 8.48
C PHE A 19 13.37 8.97 9.05
N SER A 20 14.14 9.17 10.12
CA SER A 20 15.01 8.12 10.67
C SER A 20 14.23 6.91 11.20
N VAL A 21 13.13 7.15 11.93
CA VAL A 21 12.31 6.09 12.53
C VAL A 21 11.55 5.32 11.44
N HIS A 22 11.01 6.06 10.47
CA HIS A 22 10.28 5.50 9.34
C HIS A 22 11.19 4.69 8.41
N THR A 23 12.41 5.17 8.16
CA THR A 23 13.43 4.44 7.41
C THR A 23 13.79 3.13 8.11
N LEU A 24 14.11 3.18 9.41
CA LEU A 24 14.46 1.98 10.17
C LEU A 24 13.30 0.97 10.19
N GLY A 25 12.06 1.46 10.38
CA GLY A 25 10.87 0.62 10.29
C GLY A 25 10.65 -0.01 8.93
N MET A 26 10.86 0.74 7.84
CA MET A 26 10.80 0.21 6.48
C MET A 26 11.90 -0.82 6.22
N LEU A 27 13.12 -0.64 6.76
CA LEU A 27 14.20 -1.63 6.63
C LEU A 27 13.79 -2.95 7.27
N ILE A 28 13.27 -2.90 8.50
CA ILE A 28 12.79 -4.09 9.21
C ILE A 28 11.68 -4.77 8.38
N ALA A 29 10.68 -4.01 7.93
CA ALA A 29 9.59 -4.54 7.12
C ALA A 29 10.07 -5.13 5.79
N PHE A 30 11.04 -4.49 5.14
CA PHE A 30 11.64 -4.96 3.89
C PHE A 30 12.35 -6.30 4.08
N PHE A 31 13.22 -6.43 5.09
CA PHE A 31 13.93 -7.69 5.34
C PHE A 31 12.99 -8.82 5.75
N ILE A 32 11.97 -8.54 6.57
CA ILE A 32 10.95 -9.53 6.92
C ILE A 32 10.17 -9.96 5.68
N GLY A 33 9.69 -9.01 4.87
CA GLY A 33 8.96 -9.30 3.64
C GLY A 33 9.80 -10.06 2.62
N PHE A 34 11.08 -9.68 2.46
CA PHE A 34 12.02 -10.35 1.58
C PHE A 34 12.29 -11.79 2.01
N ALA A 35 12.55 -12.02 3.31
CA ALA A 35 12.74 -13.36 3.84
C ALA A 35 11.49 -14.25 3.70
N LEU A 36 10.30 -13.69 3.96
CA LEU A 36 9.03 -14.38 3.76
C LEU A 36 8.79 -14.73 2.29
N TYR A 37 9.03 -13.80 1.37
CA TYR A 37 8.90 -14.05 -0.07
C TYR A 37 9.86 -15.15 -0.51
N PHE A 38 11.15 -15.02 -0.18
CA PHE A 38 12.18 -15.97 -0.61
C PHE A 38 11.93 -17.38 -0.07
N SER A 39 11.51 -17.51 1.20
CA SER A 39 11.20 -18.80 1.81
C SER A 39 9.97 -19.49 1.20
N LEU A 40 9.03 -18.72 0.63
CA LEU A 40 7.81 -19.24 0.02
C LEU A 40 7.91 -19.45 -1.49
N LEU A 41 8.98 -18.99 -2.15
CA LEU A 41 9.16 -19.16 -3.61
C LEU A 41 8.88 -20.58 -4.10
N PRO A 42 9.39 -21.66 -3.47
CA PRO A 42 9.13 -23.01 -3.97
C PRO A 42 7.65 -23.42 -3.90
N VAL A 43 6.96 -22.96 -2.86
CA VAL A 43 5.53 -23.23 -2.66
C VAL A 43 4.69 -22.45 -3.67
N LEU A 44 5.04 -21.17 -3.88
CA LEU A 44 4.34 -20.27 -4.81
C LEU A 44 4.42 -20.75 -6.25
N PHE A 45 5.59 -21.21 -6.68
CA PHE A 45 5.86 -21.61 -8.06
C PHE A 45 5.83 -23.13 -8.31
N GLU A 46 5.58 -23.95 -7.29
CA GLU A 46 5.49 -25.42 -7.42
C GLU A 46 6.78 -26.07 -7.94
N MET A 47 7.92 -25.44 -7.68
CA MET A 47 9.23 -25.82 -8.22
C MET A 47 10.30 -25.65 -7.14
N SER A 48 11.37 -26.44 -7.17
CA SER A 48 12.53 -26.18 -6.31
C SER A 48 13.23 -24.89 -6.72
N LEU A 49 14.04 -24.30 -5.81
CA LEU A 49 14.83 -23.11 -6.13
C LEU A 49 15.81 -23.37 -7.30
N ASP A 50 16.35 -24.59 -7.41
CA ASP A 50 17.26 -24.96 -8.50
C ASP A 50 16.53 -25.00 -9.85
N GLN A 51 15.33 -25.57 -9.88
CA GLN A 51 14.48 -25.60 -11.08
C GLN A 51 14.06 -24.19 -11.50
N LEU A 52 13.68 -23.35 -10.53
CA LEU A 52 13.32 -21.96 -10.77
C LEU A 52 14.51 -21.16 -11.32
N SER A 53 15.69 -21.35 -10.72
CA SER A 53 16.95 -20.74 -11.16
C SER A 53 17.33 -21.17 -12.57
N ALA A 54 17.21 -22.46 -12.90
CA ALA A 54 17.45 -22.98 -14.23
C ALA A 54 16.48 -22.35 -15.26
N LEU A 55 15.18 -22.31 -14.95
CA LEU A 55 14.15 -21.72 -15.80
C LEU A 55 14.46 -20.24 -16.15
N PHE A 56 14.83 -19.44 -15.14
CA PHE A 56 15.19 -18.04 -15.36
C PHE A 56 16.52 -17.86 -16.10
N LYS A 57 17.52 -18.73 -15.84
CA LYS A 57 18.82 -18.71 -16.54
C LYS A 57 18.70 -19.08 -18.01
N GLU A 58 17.85 -20.06 -18.33
CA GLU A 58 17.58 -20.48 -19.71
C GLU A 58 16.81 -19.42 -20.50
N GLY A 59 16.16 -18.45 -19.81
CA GLY A 59 15.45 -17.35 -20.46
C GLY A 59 14.27 -17.80 -21.31
N ASN A 60 13.73 -19.00 -21.08
CA ASN A 60 12.63 -19.55 -21.86
C ASN A 60 11.30 -18.88 -21.47
N VAL A 61 11.00 -17.76 -22.14
CA VAL A 61 9.81 -16.94 -21.87
C VAL A 61 8.52 -17.76 -21.91
N ARG A 62 8.37 -18.68 -22.86
CA ARG A 62 7.16 -19.52 -22.99
C ARG A 62 6.95 -20.43 -21.78
N ALA A 63 8.04 -20.98 -21.24
CA ALA A 63 7.97 -21.82 -20.05
C ALA A 63 7.62 -21.00 -18.78
N ILE A 64 8.10 -19.75 -18.71
CA ILE A 64 7.73 -18.81 -17.65
C ILE A 64 6.25 -18.41 -17.75
N GLU A 65 5.78 -18.05 -18.95
CA GLU A 65 4.37 -17.73 -19.22
C GLU A 65 3.47 -18.91 -18.85
N GLY A 66 3.80 -20.12 -19.34
CA GLY A 66 3.04 -21.33 -19.01
C GLY A 66 3.02 -21.67 -17.52
N LEU A 67 4.04 -21.26 -16.74
CA LEU A 67 4.04 -21.38 -15.29
C LEU A 67 3.10 -20.37 -14.63
N LEU A 68 3.14 -19.11 -15.06
CA LEU A 68 2.33 -18.01 -14.53
C LEU A 68 0.84 -18.15 -14.92
N ASP A 69 0.54 -18.86 -16.01
CA ASP A 69 -0.82 -19.14 -16.45
C ASP A 69 -1.50 -20.30 -15.70
N LYS A 70 -0.75 -21.07 -14.89
CA LYS A 70 -1.34 -22.14 -14.09
C LYS A 70 -2.33 -21.56 -13.06
N PRO A 71 -3.59 -22.02 -13.03
CA PRO A 71 -4.57 -21.52 -12.07
C PRO A 71 -4.13 -21.68 -10.61
N SER A 72 -3.41 -22.77 -10.29
CA SER A 72 -2.87 -23.01 -8.95
C SER A 72 -1.82 -21.98 -8.53
N VAL A 73 -0.90 -21.62 -9.45
CA VAL A 73 0.13 -20.61 -9.24
C VAL A 73 -0.51 -19.22 -9.08
N GLN A 74 -1.46 -18.86 -9.94
CA GLN A 74 -2.18 -17.58 -9.84
C GLN A 74 -2.92 -17.43 -8.51
N LEU A 75 -3.59 -18.48 -8.05
CA LEU A 75 -4.29 -18.48 -6.77
C LEU A 75 -3.30 -18.32 -5.60
N LYS A 76 -2.17 -19.03 -5.62
CA LYS A 76 -1.14 -18.93 -4.58
C LYS A 76 -0.53 -17.54 -4.52
N LEU A 77 -0.17 -16.96 -5.67
CA LEU A 77 0.32 -15.60 -5.76
C LEU A 77 -0.72 -14.59 -5.25
N ALA A 78 -2.00 -14.79 -5.57
CA ALA A 78 -3.08 -13.93 -5.10
C ALA A 78 -3.25 -13.94 -3.58
N VAL A 79 -3.24 -15.13 -2.96
CA VAL A 79 -3.34 -15.27 -1.51
C VAL A 79 -2.10 -14.69 -0.83
N PHE A 80 -0.92 -14.91 -1.40
CA PHE A 80 0.32 -14.37 -0.86
C PHE A 80 0.39 -12.84 -0.96
N GLU A 81 -0.04 -12.25 -2.07
CA GLU A 81 -0.18 -10.80 -2.22
C GLU A 81 -1.12 -10.21 -1.15
N LEU A 82 -2.27 -10.86 -0.93
CA LEU A 82 -3.20 -10.45 0.12
C LEU A 82 -2.58 -10.54 1.53
N LEU A 83 -1.79 -11.57 1.80
CA LEU A 83 -1.05 -11.71 3.05
C LEU A 83 -0.08 -10.52 3.24
N LEU A 84 0.69 -10.18 2.20
CA LEU A 84 1.58 -9.02 2.26
C LEU A 84 0.84 -7.71 2.50
N TYR A 85 -0.32 -7.50 1.87
CA TYR A 85 -1.14 -6.31 2.17
C TYR A 85 -1.65 -6.29 3.61
N CYS A 86 -2.10 -7.42 4.13
CA CYS A 86 -2.55 -7.54 5.52
C CYS A 86 -1.41 -7.31 6.51
N MET A 87 -0.18 -7.71 6.16
CA MET A 87 1.01 -7.39 6.95
C MET A 87 1.38 -5.91 6.85
N ALA A 88 1.28 -5.29 5.67
CA ALA A 88 1.69 -3.90 5.45
C ALA A 88 0.70 -2.87 6.02
N MET A 89 -0.61 -3.12 5.97
CA MET A 89 -1.59 -2.08 6.31
C MET A 89 -1.55 -1.58 7.77
N PRO A 90 -1.36 -2.44 8.79
CA PRO A 90 -1.13 -1.99 10.17
C PRO A 90 0.12 -1.11 10.29
N LEU A 91 1.19 -1.43 9.55
CA LEU A 91 2.39 -0.60 9.49
C LEU A 91 2.06 0.77 8.90
N THR A 92 1.30 0.83 7.79
CA THR A 92 0.79 2.07 7.19
C THR A 92 0.00 2.93 8.19
N ALA A 93 -0.85 2.32 9.02
CA ALA A 93 -1.54 3.04 10.10
C ALA A 93 -0.56 3.63 11.14
N GLY A 94 0.50 2.88 11.48
CA GLY A 94 1.58 3.35 12.35
C GLY A 94 2.38 4.53 11.75
N PHE A 95 2.58 4.57 10.43
CA PHE A 95 3.16 5.73 9.75
C PHE A 95 2.33 6.98 10.00
N TYR A 96 1.02 6.90 9.75
CA TYR A 96 0.09 7.99 9.98
C TYR A 96 0.10 8.46 11.42
N LYS A 97 0.09 7.53 12.39
CA LYS A 97 0.11 7.91 13.80
C LYS A 97 1.40 8.62 14.22
N ASN A 98 2.54 8.20 13.68
CA ASN A 98 3.80 8.91 13.88
C ASN A 98 3.77 10.32 13.26
N PHE A 99 3.17 10.51 12.08
CA PHE A 99 2.99 11.84 11.50
C PHE A 99 2.12 12.75 12.38
N ASP A 100 1.02 12.23 12.95
CA ASP A 100 0.18 12.96 13.91
C ASP A 100 0.95 13.32 15.19
N ASN A 101 1.74 12.39 15.73
CA ASN A 101 2.55 12.63 16.92
C ASN A 101 3.55 13.78 16.72
N VAL A 102 4.30 13.80 15.61
CA VAL A 102 5.31 14.86 15.37
C VAL A 102 4.70 16.23 15.07
N LEU A 103 3.45 16.28 14.62
CA LEU A 103 2.70 17.54 14.49
C LEU A 103 2.20 18.05 15.85
N ARG A 104 1.98 17.16 16.82
CA ARG A 104 1.60 17.50 18.21
C ARG A 104 2.80 17.75 19.13
N GLY A 105 4.01 17.78 18.60
CA GLY A 105 5.25 17.98 19.37
C GLY A 105 5.81 16.72 20.04
N ASN A 106 5.20 15.55 19.82
CA ASN A 106 5.71 14.26 20.30
C ASN A 106 6.79 13.71 19.36
N ARG A 107 7.61 12.77 19.87
CA ARG A 107 8.62 12.08 19.06
C ARG A 107 8.00 10.92 18.26
N ALA A 108 8.53 10.67 17.08
CA ALA A 108 8.26 9.43 16.35
C ALA A 108 8.96 8.26 17.03
N THR A 109 8.33 7.10 17.08
CA THR A 109 8.95 5.89 17.66
C THR A 109 8.61 4.63 16.84
N LEU A 110 9.48 3.62 16.92
CA LEU A 110 9.19 2.30 16.35
C LEU A 110 8.00 1.65 17.04
N GLN A 111 7.84 1.84 18.34
CA GLN A 111 6.68 1.32 19.09
C GLN A 111 5.36 1.82 18.50
N VAL A 112 5.25 3.12 18.19
CA VAL A 112 4.07 3.67 17.53
C VAL A 112 3.90 3.09 16.12
N LEU A 113 5.00 2.93 15.38
CA LEU A 113 4.98 2.40 14.02
C LEU A 113 4.40 0.97 13.95
N PHE A 114 4.70 0.12 14.93
CA PHE A 114 4.20 -1.25 15.00
C PHE A 114 2.97 -1.43 15.93
N SER A 115 2.43 -0.34 16.49
CA SER A 115 1.35 -0.43 17.48
C SER A 115 0.03 -1.00 16.92
N TYR A 116 -0.25 -0.79 15.63
CA TYR A 116 -1.51 -1.21 15.01
C TYR A 116 -1.56 -2.70 14.66
N TYR A 117 -0.50 -3.47 14.90
CA TYR A 117 -0.59 -4.94 14.84
C TYR A 117 -1.35 -5.54 16.03
N ARG A 118 -1.47 -4.80 17.15
CA ARG A 118 -2.13 -5.24 18.39
C ARG A 118 -3.07 -4.18 18.96
N SER A 119 -3.76 -3.44 18.08
CA SER A 119 -4.66 -2.35 18.46
C SER A 119 -6.13 -2.76 18.37
N VAL A 120 -7.01 -1.98 19.01
CA VAL A 120 -8.47 -2.09 18.84
C VAL A 120 -8.93 -1.85 17.39
N TYR A 121 -8.08 -1.27 16.54
CA TYR A 121 -8.35 -0.99 15.15
C TYR A 121 -7.90 -2.10 14.20
N THR A 122 -7.10 -3.07 14.66
CA THR A 122 -6.44 -4.06 13.81
C THR A 122 -7.45 -4.84 12.96
N ALA A 123 -8.54 -5.31 13.56
CA ALA A 123 -9.59 -6.02 12.82
C ALA A 123 -10.25 -5.16 11.73
N ARG A 124 -10.47 -3.86 12.00
CA ARG A 124 -11.04 -2.92 11.02
C ARG A 124 -10.06 -2.64 9.87
N ILE A 125 -8.78 -2.49 10.19
CA ILE A 125 -7.71 -2.27 9.19
C ILE A 125 -7.56 -3.51 8.29
N LEU A 126 -7.53 -4.71 8.86
CA LEU A 126 -7.43 -5.95 8.08
C LEU A 126 -8.71 -6.21 7.28
N GLY A 127 -9.89 -5.96 7.86
CA GLY A 127 -11.16 -6.06 7.16
C GLY A 127 -11.24 -5.13 5.95
N TYR A 128 -10.76 -3.88 6.10
CA TYR A 128 -10.58 -2.96 4.97
C TYR A 128 -9.67 -3.54 3.89
N THR A 129 -8.49 -4.01 4.26
CA THR A 129 -7.49 -4.54 3.33
C THR A 129 -8.05 -5.72 2.53
N VAL A 130 -8.72 -6.67 3.19
CA VAL A 130 -9.34 -7.82 2.52
C VAL A 130 -10.46 -7.36 1.59
N LEU A 131 -11.39 -6.55 2.09
CA LEU A 131 -12.57 -6.14 1.33
C LEU A 131 -12.19 -5.33 0.08
N VAL A 132 -11.26 -4.39 0.19
CA VAL A 132 -10.82 -3.59 -0.96
C VAL A 132 -10.07 -4.44 -1.99
N ASN A 133 -9.21 -5.36 -1.57
CA ASN A 133 -8.51 -6.23 -2.52
C ASN A 133 -9.44 -7.22 -3.23
N LEU A 134 -10.45 -7.74 -2.53
CA LEU A 134 -11.51 -8.54 -3.15
C LEU A 134 -12.33 -7.70 -4.13
N LEU A 135 -12.71 -6.47 -3.75
CA LEU A 135 -13.44 -5.56 -4.62
C LEU A 135 -12.67 -5.25 -5.92
N LYS A 136 -11.36 -4.96 -5.82
CA LYS A 136 -10.49 -4.74 -6.99
C LYS A 136 -10.53 -5.92 -7.94
N ARG A 137 -10.31 -7.14 -7.40
CA ARG A 137 -10.29 -8.37 -8.19
C ARG A 137 -11.65 -8.65 -8.83
N PHE A 138 -12.72 -8.55 -8.05
CA PHE A 138 -14.09 -8.75 -8.53
C PHE A 138 -14.41 -7.82 -9.71
N LEU A 139 -14.10 -6.52 -9.58
CA LEU A 139 -14.35 -5.56 -10.65
C LEU A 139 -13.45 -5.79 -11.87
N SER A 140 -12.16 -6.09 -11.68
CA SER A 140 -11.25 -6.38 -12.79
C SER A 140 -11.68 -7.62 -13.57
N TYR A 141 -11.99 -8.73 -12.91
CA TYR A 141 -12.47 -9.94 -13.59
C TYR A 141 -13.84 -9.76 -14.23
N GLY A 142 -14.73 -8.98 -13.60
CA GLY A 142 -16.01 -8.61 -14.19
C GLY A 142 -15.84 -7.86 -15.51
N LEU A 143 -14.89 -6.92 -15.59
CA LEU A 143 -14.60 -6.20 -16.83
C LEU A 143 -13.98 -7.10 -17.91
N ILE A 144 -13.05 -7.99 -17.53
CA ILE A 144 -12.46 -8.97 -18.46
C ILE A 144 -13.57 -9.85 -19.06
N TYR A 145 -14.49 -10.34 -18.22
CA TYR A 145 -15.61 -11.14 -18.67
C TYR A 145 -16.53 -10.39 -19.66
N LEU A 146 -16.65 -9.07 -19.52
CA LEU A 146 -17.41 -8.21 -20.44
C LEU A 146 -16.62 -7.81 -21.70
N GLY A 147 -15.39 -8.30 -21.88
CA GLY A 147 -14.52 -7.97 -23.01
C GLY A 147 -13.85 -6.59 -22.91
N TRP A 148 -13.79 -5.99 -21.71
CA TRP A 148 -13.22 -4.67 -21.46
C TRP A 148 -11.84 -4.76 -20.79
N ASP A 149 -10.97 -5.61 -21.36
CA ASP A 149 -9.65 -5.92 -20.80
C ASP A 149 -8.80 -4.67 -20.55
N ALA A 150 -8.84 -3.71 -21.49
CA ALA A 150 -8.11 -2.44 -21.37
C ALA A 150 -8.50 -1.63 -20.12
N PHE A 151 -9.77 -1.68 -19.70
CA PHE A 151 -10.25 -0.98 -18.50
C PHE A 151 -9.97 -1.76 -17.22
N SER A 152 -9.86 -3.09 -17.29
CA SER A 152 -9.61 -3.96 -16.13
C SER A 152 -8.31 -3.60 -15.39
N PHE A 153 -7.32 -3.08 -16.12
CA PHE A 153 -6.04 -2.60 -15.60
C PHE A 153 -6.18 -1.34 -14.73
N TRP A 154 -7.07 -0.41 -15.10
CA TRP A 154 -7.21 0.89 -14.44
C TRP A 154 -8.09 0.83 -13.18
N ILE A 155 -9.01 -0.12 -13.12
CA ILE A 155 -9.96 -0.25 -12.01
C ILE A 155 -9.27 -0.39 -10.65
N PRO A 156 -8.25 -1.24 -10.45
CA PRO A 156 -7.57 -1.36 -9.17
C PRO A 156 -6.96 -0.04 -8.67
N LEU A 157 -6.43 0.77 -9.59
CA LEU A 157 -5.89 2.09 -9.29
C LEU A 157 -7.02 3.03 -8.83
N PHE A 158 -8.11 3.08 -9.58
CA PHE A 158 -9.27 3.91 -9.24
C PHE A 158 -9.84 3.55 -7.86
N VAL A 159 -10.06 2.27 -7.59
CA VAL A 159 -10.54 1.78 -6.29
C VAL A 159 -9.57 2.15 -5.16
N SER A 160 -8.25 2.04 -5.40
CA SER A 160 -7.24 2.43 -4.40
C SER A 160 -7.31 3.91 -4.04
N ILE A 161 -7.54 4.78 -5.02
CA ILE A 161 -7.64 6.22 -4.82
C ILE A 161 -8.90 6.57 -4.06
N VAL A 162 -10.05 6.04 -4.48
CA VAL A 162 -11.35 6.28 -3.84
C VAL A 162 -11.33 5.92 -2.36
N PHE A 163 -10.67 4.82 -2.00
CA PHE A 163 -10.62 4.32 -0.62
C PHE A 163 -9.34 4.68 0.15
N VAL A 164 -8.47 5.53 -0.41
CA VAL A 164 -7.14 5.85 0.15
C VAL A 164 -7.18 6.42 1.58
N LEU A 165 -8.28 7.10 1.96
CA LEU A 165 -8.43 7.74 3.27
C LEU A 165 -9.14 6.86 4.31
N THR A 166 -9.51 5.62 3.96
CA THR A 166 -10.25 4.73 4.86
C THR A 166 -9.48 4.45 6.15
N VAL A 167 -8.19 4.09 6.06
CA VAL A 167 -7.37 3.81 7.25
C VAL A 167 -7.21 5.05 8.15
N PRO A 168 -6.86 6.25 7.63
CA PRO A 168 -6.90 7.47 8.43
C PRO A 168 -8.24 7.70 9.16
N PHE A 169 -9.38 7.52 8.48
CA PHE A 169 -10.70 7.67 9.11
C PHE A 169 -10.96 6.62 10.21
N ILE A 170 -10.51 5.37 10.02
CA ILE A 170 -10.60 4.34 11.07
C ILE A 170 -9.83 4.77 12.32
N ILE A 171 -8.57 5.20 12.16
CA ILE A 171 -7.66 5.35 13.30
C ILE A 171 -7.75 6.71 14.01
N PHE A 172 -8.15 7.77 13.31
CA PHE A 172 -8.20 9.12 13.87
C PHE A 172 -9.60 9.59 14.21
N GLN A 173 -10.64 8.99 13.63
CA GLN A 173 -12.04 9.33 13.91
C GLN A 173 -12.84 8.15 14.46
N ASP A 174 -12.16 7.05 14.82
CA ASP A 174 -12.75 5.83 15.36
C ASP A 174 -13.95 5.30 14.56
N LYS A 175 -13.95 5.52 13.24
CA LYS A 175 -15.09 5.10 12.41
C LYS A 175 -15.19 3.58 12.30
N SER A 176 -16.42 3.09 12.18
CA SER A 176 -16.66 1.71 11.73
C SER A 176 -16.07 1.52 10.33
N LEU A 177 -15.80 0.27 9.92
CA LEU A 177 -15.26 -0.01 8.59
C LEU A 177 -16.15 0.56 7.48
N ARG A 178 -17.46 0.34 7.58
CA ARG A 178 -18.45 0.83 6.63
C ARG A 178 -18.42 2.36 6.53
N ASP A 179 -18.46 3.04 7.68
CA ASP A 179 -18.50 4.50 7.70
C ASP A 179 -17.18 5.09 7.20
N ALA A 180 -16.04 4.49 7.56
CA ALA A 180 -14.74 4.95 7.08
C ALA A 180 -14.63 4.88 5.54
N MET A 181 -15.09 3.78 4.94
CA MET A 181 -15.10 3.62 3.49
C MET A 181 -16.06 4.61 2.81
N ALA A 182 -17.26 4.79 3.36
CA ALA A 182 -18.24 5.75 2.84
C ALA A 182 -17.72 7.19 2.92
N PHE A 183 -17.05 7.55 4.02
CA PHE A 183 -16.43 8.85 4.19
C PHE A 183 -15.24 9.05 3.24
N SER A 184 -14.39 8.04 3.06
CA SER A 184 -13.30 8.10 2.07
C SER A 184 -13.88 8.35 0.67
N TYR A 185 -14.86 7.54 0.25
CA TYR A 185 -15.53 7.71 -1.03
C TYR A 185 -16.08 9.13 -1.21
N LYS A 186 -16.90 9.61 -0.26
CA LYS A 186 -17.56 10.92 -0.34
C LYS A 186 -16.55 12.07 -0.41
N LYS A 187 -15.51 12.02 0.42
CA LYS A 187 -14.52 13.10 0.52
C LYS A 187 -13.49 13.07 -0.61
N VAL A 188 -13.12 11.88 -1.11
CA VAL A 188 -12.18 11.77 -2.23
C VAL A 188 -12.85 12.21 -3.52
N LEU A 189 -14.10 11.79 -3.79
CA LEU A 189 -14.79 12.14 -5.03
C LEU A 189 -15.01 13.64 -5.21
N SER A 190 -15.20 14.40 -4.13
CA SER A 190 -15.34 15.87 -4.23
C SER A 190 -14.10 16.58 -4.77
N SER A 191 -12.92 15.92 -4.71
CA SER A 191 -11.64 16.51 -5.11
C SER A 191 -10.76 15.49 -5.85
N ILE A 192 -11.38 14.57 -6.61
CA ILE A 192 -10.71 13.38 -7.15
C ILE A 192 -9.49 13.74 -8.01
N PHE A 193 -9.60 14.75 -8.88
CA PHE A 193 -8.48 15.15 -9.74
C PHE A 193 -7.28 15.68 -8.95
N THR A 194 -7.51 16.52 -7.95
CA THR A 194 -6.42 17.05 -7.11
C THR A 194 -5.77 15.95 -6.29
N ILE A 195 -6.57 15.04 -5.72
CA ILE A 195 -6.07 13.90 -4.95
C ILE A 195 -5.29 12.95 -5.86
N PHE A 196 -5.81 12.65 -7.06
CA PHE A 196 -5.11 11.85 -8.07
C PHE A 196 -3.73 12.44 -8.37
N LEU A 197 -3.65 13.73 -8.71
CA LEU A 197 -2.37 14.40 -9.02
C LEU A 197 -1.38 14.34 -7.85
N LEU A 198 -1.84 14.58 -6.61
CA LEU A 198 -0.99 14.51 -5.42
C LEU A 198 -0.48 13.08 -5.16
N LEU A 199 -1.34 12.07 -5.32
CA LEU A 199 -0.96 10.67 -5.15
C LEU A 199 -0.02 10.20 -6.27
N SER A 200 -0.23 10.63 -7.51
CA SER A 200 0.68 10.38 -8.63
C SER A 200 2.05 10.98 -8.37
N LEU A 201 2.13 12.22 -7.89
CA LEU A 201 3.39 12.85 -7.51
C LEU A 201 4.11 12.07 -6.39
N GLY A 202 3.37 11.70 -5.33
CA GLY A 202 3.91 10.88 -4.24
C GLY A 202 4.42 9.53 -4.71
N PHE A 203 3.68 8.88 -5.61
CA PHE A 203 4.06 7.61 -6.21
C PHE A 203 5.33 7.75 -7.05
N MET A 204 5.42 8.75 -7.93
CA MET A 204 6.63 9.02 -8.73
C MET A 204 7.86 9.22 -7.85
N ILE A 205 7.75 10.00 -6.76
CA ILE A 205 8.84 10.20 -5.80
C ILE A 205 9.22 8.88 -5.10
N SER A 206 8.23 8.06 -4.75
CA SER A 206 8.45 6.73 -4.15
C SER A 206 9.15 5.76 -5.11
N MET A 207 8.97 5.94 -6.42
CA MET A 207 9.62 5.11 -7.44
C MET A 207 11.06 5.55 -7.73
N LEU A 208 11.45 6.80 -7.43
CA LEU A 208 12.86 7.24 -7.55
C LEU A 208 13.80 6.36 -6.71
N GLY A 209 13.28 5.78 -5.63
CA GLY A 209 14.00 4.83 -4.82
C GLY A 209 14.49 3.56 -5.52
N ILE A 210 13.82 3.15 -6.61
CA ILE A 210 14.21 1.97 -7.40
C ILE A 210 15.61 2.16 -8.00
N LEU A 211 15.97 3.40 -8.36
CA LEU A 211 17.26 3.74 -8.97
C LEU A 211 18.46 3.49 -8.04
N PHE A 212 18.23 3.29 -6.74
CA PHE A 212 19.25 2.98 -5.74
C PHE A 212 19.18 1.50 -5.29
N VAL A 213 19.19 0.57 -6.25
CA VAL A 213 19.24 -0.90 -6.03
C VAL A 213 18.11 -1.40 -5.10
N GLY A 214 16.91 -0.81 -5.23
CA GLY A 214 15.74 -1.16 -4.42
C GLY A 214 15.77 -0.66 -2.97
N ILE A 215 16.94 -0.37 -2.39
CA ILE A 215 17.06 0.21 -1.04
C ILE A 215 16.44 1.61 -1.00
N GLY A 216 16.55 2.37 -2.09
CA GLY A 216 15.93 3.70 -2.13
C GLY A 216 14.40 3.68 -1.94
N ILE A 217 13.72 2.55 -2.20
CA ILE A 217 12.27 2.43 -1.94
C ILE A 217 12.00 2.55 -0.45
N VAL A 218 12.84 1.95 0.40
CA VAL A 218 12.74 2.03 1.87
C VAL A 218 12.75 3.49 2.33
N LEU A 219 13.54 4.34 1.67
CA LEU A 219 13.68 5.75 2.00
C LEU A 219 12.49 6.58 1.48
N THR A 220 12.09 6.33 0.23
CA THR A 220 11.19 7.23 -0.50
C THR A 220 9.71 6.86 -0.33
N PHE A 221 9.36 5.59 -0.13
CA PHE A 221 7.98 5.13 -0.02
C PHE A 221 7.19 5.76 1.15
N PRO A 222 7.78 6.01 2.34
CA PRO A 222 7.10 6.73 3.40
C PRO A 222 6.58 8.13 3.01
N PHE A 223 7.16 8.75 1.98
CA PHE A 223 6.69 10.05 1.48
C PHE A 223 5.28 9.97 0.89
N LEU A 224 4.92 8.89 0.21
CA LEU A 224 3.55 8.68 -0.27
C LEU A 224 2.56 8.63 0.91
N TYR A 225 2.94 7.96 2.01
CA TYR A 225 2.11 7.95 3.22
C TYR A 225 2.00 9.35 3.85
N ALA A 226 3.05 10.15 3.80
CA ALA A 226 3.01 11.54 4.27
C ALA A 226 2.01 12.38 3.46
N ILE A 227 1.96 12.21 2.13
CA ILE A 227 0.97 12.86 1.26
C ILE A 227 -0.45 12.40 1.64
N ILE A 228 -0.69 11.09 1.76
CA ILE A 228 -2.03 10.57 2.12
C ILE A 228 -2.49 11.15 3.46
N TYR A 229 -1.60 11.21 4.44
CA TYR A 229 -1.90 11.80 5.75
C TYR A 229 -2.17 13.30 5.68
N ALA A 230 -1.40 14.04 4.88
CA ALA A 230 -1.61 15.48 4.67
C ALA A 230 -2.94 15.76 3.95
N ILE A 231 -3.31 14.96 2.96
CA ILE A 231 -4.63 15.00 2.31
C ILE A 231 -5.73 14.76 3.34
N TYR A 232 -5.61 13.71 4.16
CA TYR A 232 -6.56 13.43 5.23
C TYR A 232 -6.75 14.64 6.14
N ARG A 233 -5.66 15.26 6.61
CA ARG A 233 -5.68 16.44 7.49
C ARG A 233 -6.40 17.63 6.84
N GLU A 234 -6.10 17.93 5.59
CA GLU A 234 -6.72 19.06 4.87
C GLU A 234 -8.24 18.86 4.64
N ILE A 235 -8.69 17.61 4.51
CA ILE A 235 -10.09 17.26 4.23
C ILE A 235 -10.95 17.07 5.48
N SER A 236 -10.31 16.74 6.61
CA SER A 236 -10.95 16.39 7.88
C SER A 236 -11.03 17.55 8.87
N VAL A 237 -10.19 18.57 8.70
CA VAL A 237 -10.35 19.89 9.33
C VAL A 237 -11.46 20.65 8.59
#